data_AF-A0A8K0G3T2-F1
#
_entry.id   AF-A0A8K0G3T2-F1
#
_cell.length_a   1.000
_cell.length_b   1.000
_cell.length_c   1.000
_cell.angle_alpha   90.00
_cell.angle_beta   90.00
_cell.angle_gamma   90.00
#
_symmetry.space_group_name_H-M   'P 1'
#
loop_
_entity.id
_entity.type
_entity.pdbx_description
1 polymer ?
#
loop_
_entity_poly.entity_id
_entity_poly.type
_entity_poly.pdbx_seq_one_letter_code
_entity_poly.pdbx_strand_id
1 'polypeptide(L)' 'SCDSFINRLVDNENEVGQIVHGEWRKKPNALANISNQGSHNYSREIMQLRNDLCDYVCSEAGRVPWQDNILMN' A
#
# COMPACT_ATOMS: atom_id res chain seq x y z
N SER A 1 -10.39 12.09 -21.71
CA SER A 1 -10.72 11.72 -20.32
C SER A 1 -9.43 11.45 -19.57
N CYS A 2 -9.18 12.15 -18.45
CA CYS A 2 -7.96 12.02 -17.64
C CYS A 2 -7.73 10.58 -17.11
N ASP A 3 -8.78 9.78 -17.02
CA ASP A 3 -8.73 8.41 -16.49
C ASP A 3 -7.84 7.47 -17.30
N SER A 4 -7.82 7.62 -18.63
CA SER A 4 -7.00 6.78 -19.52
C SER A 4 -5.49 6.93 -19.26
N PHE A 5 -5.06 8.09 -18.78
CA PHE A 5 -3.67 8.34 -18.45
C PHE A 5 -3.29 7.75 -17.09
N ILE A 6 -4.15 7.90 -16.08
CA ILE A 6 -3.93 7.34 -14.75
C ILE A 6 -3.90 5.81 -14.81
N ASN A 7 -4.84 5.19 -15.53
CA ASN A 7 -4.90 3.74 -15.69
C ASN A 7 -3.65 3.15 -16.32
N ARG A 8 -2.93 3.91 -17.15
CA ARG A 8 -1.63 3.48 -17.71
C ARG A 8 -0.49 3.61 -16.70
N LEU A 9 -0.56 4.57 -15.80
CA LEU A 9 0.55 4.88 -14.89
C LEU A 9 0.61 3.96 -13.66
N VAL A 10 -0.54 3.51 -13.15
CA VAL A 10 -0.65 2.69 -11.93
C VAL A 10 -1.09 1.26 -12.25
N ASP A 11 -0.95 0.37 -11.29
CA ASP A 11 -1.54 -0.97 -11.44
C ASP A 11 -3.07 -0.87 -11.43
N ASN A 12 -3.71 -1.59 -12.33
CA ASN A 12 -5.17 -1.68 -12.41
C ASN A 12 -5.60 -3.13 -12.64
N GLU A 13 -6.90 -3.38 -12.56
CA GLU A 13 -7.50 -4.69 -12.81
C GLU A 13 -8.28 -4.63 -14.12
N ASN A 14 -8.08 -5.60 -15.01
CA ASN A 14 -8.84 -5.71 -16.25
C ASN A 14 -10.22 -6.34 -16.01
N GLU A 15 -11.06 -6.37 -17.05
CA GLU A 15 -12.42 -6.92 -16.99
C GLU A 15 -12.48 -8.42 -16.61
N VAL A 16 -11.35 -9.12 -16.67
CA VAL A 16 -11.22 -10.56 -16.35
C VAL A 16 -10.58 -10.77 -14.96
N GLY A 17 -10.41 -9.70 -14.18
CA GLY A 17 -9.85 -9.76 -12.83
C GLY A 17 -8.34 -9.90 -12.75
N GLN A 18 -7.62 -9.71 -13.86
CA GLN A 18 -6.17 -9.81 -13.90
C GLN A 18 -5.53 -8.45 -13.65
N ILE A 19 -4.45 -8.43 -12.86
CA ILE A 19 -3.66 -7.23 -12.62
C ILE A 19 -2.90 -6.84 -13.89
N VAL A 20 -3.17 -5.65 -14.42
CA VAL A 20 -2.39 -4.98 -15.45
C VAL A 20 -1.39 -4.06 -14.75
N HIS A 21 -0.10 -4.35 -14.94
CA HIS A 21 0.96 -3.57 -14.31
C HIS A 21 1.14 -2.20 -14.97
N GLY A 22 1.18 -1.15 -14.14
CA GLY A 22 1.38 0.22 -14.59
C GLY A 22 2.82 0.51 -15.00
N GLU A 23 2.98 1.55 -15.82
CA GLU A 23 4.29 2.01 -16.31
C GLU A 23 5.28 2.40 -15.20
N TRP A 24 4.79 2.70 -13.99
CA TRP A 24 5.63 3.02 -12.82
C TRP A 24 6.65 1.92 -12.50
N ARG A 25 6.35 0.65 -12.82
CA ARG A 25 7.24 -0.51 -12.62
C ARG A 25 8.35 -0.62 -13.67
N LYS A 26 8.22 0.04 -14.82
CA LYS A 26 9.19 -0.06 -15.93
C LYS A 26 10.40 0.85 -15.76
N LYS A 27 10.42 1.71 -14.73
CA LYS A 27 11.58 2.55 -14.43
C LYS A 27 12.58 1.77 -13.55
N PRO A 28 13.74 1.35 -14.09
CA PRO A 28 14.82 0.86 -13.24
C PRO A 28 15.20 1.98 -12.26
N ASN A 29 15.34 1.64 -10.97
CA ASN A 29 15.65 2.59 -9.89
C ASN A 29 14.53 3.60 -9.53
N ALA A 30 13.25 3.24 -9.70
CA ALA A 30 12.12 4.09 -9.29
C ALA A 30 12.10 4.39 -7.77
N LEU A 31 12.72 3.53 -6.97
CA LEU A 31 13.06 3.82 -5.58
C LEU A 31 14.33 4.69 -5.62
N ALA A 32 14.15 5.99 -5.84
CA ALA A 32 15.22 6.94 -5.54
C ALA A 32 15.74 6.61 -4.13
N ASN A 33 17.07 6.54 -3.96
CA ASN A 33 17.67 6.33 -2.64
C ASN A 33 17.07 7.39 -1.70
N ILE A 34 16.15 6.95 -0.84
CA ILE A 34 15.51 7.83 0.12
C ILE A 34 16.65 8.24 1.04
N SER A 35 17.04 9.52 0.98
CA SER A 35 18.05 10.06 1.87
C SER A 35 17.63 9.79 3.30
N ASN A 36 18.61 9.51 4.18
CA ASN A 36 18.37 9.28 5.60
C ASN A 36 17.37 10.31 6.15
N GLN A 37 16.17 9.86 6.54
CA GLN A 37 15.06 10.72 6.97
C GLN A 37 15.26 11.28 8.40
N GLY A 38 16.48 11.22 8.92
CA GLY A 38 16.81 11.66 10.27
C GLY A 38 16.37 10.64 11.34
N SER A 39 16.53 11.01 12.61
CA SER A 39 15.98 10.22 13.70
C SER A 39 14.46 10.31 13.64
N HIS A 40 13.81 9.15 13.66
CA HIS A 40 12.36 8.99 13.78
C HIS A 40 11.86 9.49 15.15
N ASN A 41 12.02 10.78 15.43
CA ASN A 41 11.47 11.45 16.59
C ASN A 41 9.99 11.73 16.34
N TYR A 42 9.23 10.67 16.07
CA TYR A 42 7.78 10.76 16.17
C TYR A 42 7.46 11.18 17.59
N SER A 43 6.54 12.14 17.75
CA SER A 43 6.06 12.46 19.09
C SER A 43 5.52 11.18 19.73
N ARG A 44 5.62 11.09 21.06
CA ARG A 44 5.09 9.95 21.82
C ARG A 44 3.63 9.63 21.43
N GLU A 45 2.86 10.66 21.12
CA GLU A 45 1.47 10.57 20.65
C GLU A 45 1.34 9.85 19.30
N ILE A 46 2.22 10.13 18.34
CA ILE A 46 2.22 9.46 17.04
C ILE A 46 2.63 7.98 17.18
N MET A 47 3.56 7.67 18.09
CA MET A 47 3.87 6.27 18.40
C MET A 47 2.68 5.55 19.03
N GLN A 48 1.97 6.20 19.96
CA GLN A 48 0.79 5.61 20.57
C GLN A 48 -0.31 5.35 19.53
N LEU A 49 -0.62 6.34 18.69
CA LEU A 49 -1.60 6.19 17.62
C LEU A 49 -1.24 5.07 16.65
N ARG A 50 0.04 4.94 16.28
CA ARG A 50 0.51 3.83 15.44
C ARG A 50 0.22 2.48 16.08
N ASN A 51 0.52 2.35 17.37
CA ASN A 51 0.31 1.11 18.11
C ASN A 51 -1.19 0.79 18.22
N ASP A 52 -2.02 1.78 18.58
CA ASP A 52 -3.46 1.62 18.71
C ASP A 52 -4.10 1.15 17.39
N LEU A 53 -3.71 1.74 16.27
CA LEU A 53 -4.18 1.33 14.94
C LEU A 53 -3.69 -0.06 14.55
N CYS A 54 -2.43 -0.38 14.87
CA CYS A 54 -1.86 -1.70 14.61
C CYS A 54 -2.62 -2.79 15.38
N ASP A 55 -2.87 -2.56 16.67
CA ASP A 55 -3.60 -3.49 17.52
C ASP A 55 -5.02 -3.69 17.02
N TYR A 56 -5.69 -2.61 16.59
CA TYR A 56 -7.03 -2.70 16.03
C TYR A 56 -7.07 -3.49 14.71
N VAL A 57 -6.23 -3.15 13.73
CA VAL A 57 -6.22 -3.78 12.40
C VAL A 57 -5.84 -5.26 12.46
N CYS A 58 -5.02 -5.66 13.43
CA CYS A 58 -4.63 -7.05 13.67
C CYS A 58 -5.60 -7.81 14.60
N SER A 59 -6.60 -7.13 15.17
CA SER A 59 -7.63 -7.76 16.00
C SER A 59 -8.74 -8.38 15.17
N GLU A 60 -9.53 -9.25 15.78
CA GLU A 60 -10.73 -9.81 15.15
C GLU A 60 -11.74 -8.72 14.75
N ALA A 61 -11.83 -7.62 15.51
CA ALA A 61 -12.73 -6.52 15.23
C ALA A 61 -12.32 -5.69 14.00
N GLY A 62 -11.02 -5.61 13.72
CA GLY A 62 -10.46 -4.91 12.56
C GLY A 62 -10.30 -5.78 11.32
N ARG A 63 -10.64 -7.08 11.41
CA ARG A 63 -10.53 -8.03 10.31
C ARG A 63 -11.51 -7.66 9.19
N VAL A 64 -11.03 -7.74 7.95
CA VAL A 64 -11.84 -7.51 6.74
C VAL A 64 -11.91 -8.77 5.87
N PRO A 65 -13.05 -9.07 5.21
CA PRO A 65 -13.27 -10.37 4.57
C PRO A 65 -12.25 -10.76 3.49
N TRP A 66 -11.62 -9.80 2.82
CA TRP A 66 -10.62 -10.11 1.79
C TRP A 66 -9.29 -10.64 2.37
N GLN A 67 -8.99 -10.38 3.65
CA GLN A 67 -7.77 -10.89 4.30
C GLN A 67 -7.78 -12.42 4.41
N ASP A 68 -8.96 -13.02 4.57
CA ASP A 68 -9.10 -14.48 4.68
C ASP A 68 -8.76 -15.19 3.35
N ASN A 69 -8.89 -14.50 2.22
CA ASN A 69 -8.61 -15.04 0.89
C ASN A 69 -7.13 -15.00 0.51
N ILE A 70 -6.29 -14.24 1.24
CA ILE A 70 -4.86 -14.10 0.93
C ILE A 70 -4.06 -15.35 1.34
N LEU A 71 -4.53 -16.09 2.35
CA LEU A 71 -3.83 -17.26 2.87
C LEU A 71 -4.19 -18.57 2.15
N MET A 72 -5.06 -18.54 1.13
CA MET A 72 -5.54 -19.73 0.42
C MET A 72 -4.90 -19.96 -0.97
N ASN A 73 -3.79 -19.28 -1.29
CA ASN A 73 -3.00 -19.51 -2.51
C ASN A 73 -1.58 -20.02 -2.23
#